data_AF-A0A929DPU9-F1
#
_entry.id   AF-A0A929DPU9-F1
#
_cell.length_a   1.000
_cell.length_b   1.000
_cell.length_c   1.000
_cell.angle_alpha   90.00
_cell.angle_beta   90.00
_cell.angle_gamma   90.00
#
_symmetry.space_group_name_H-M   'P 1'
#
loop_
_entity.id
_entity.type
_entity.pdbx_description
1 polymer ?
#
loop_
_entity_poly.entity_id
_entity_poly.type
_entity_poly.pdbx_seq_one_letter_code
_entity_poly.pdbx_strand_id
1 'polypeptide(L)'
;MVTVYLTLTSFGIFVLDSESKVVVEQLAYPDAKLASSNIMAVNDGISPDSLKAVLKSLEELKIDEIVVDGVTLARALSQATKIPVRVDEKPDVVTGFRNGEDTYLVESGKIGSAEEVSAFRRDVALTVAKTTVVEASEEKDILVKHAVDTIGEIDKSVNVLTMRLREIYSLHHPSLSRLVEDNKQFAQTVRNCGGRSHINKGALAALGLSNSLVKSIMENLDEDTGAEFQDADIAILRKLAERIVDLYEMRHELEEYLSGLMDTLAPNITALVGPLVGARLISLAGSLMDLARKPSSAVQIFGAEKALFRSLKTGASPPKHGVIFQVADIHTAPYWQRG
;
A
#
# COMPACT_ATOMS: atom_id res chain seq x y z
N MET A 1 45.86 18.35 16.04
CA MET A 1 44.39 18.33 15.93
C MET A 1 43.92 17.09 16.66
N VAL A 2 43.01 17.25 17.61
CA VAL A 2 42.41 16.11 18.31
C VAL A 2 41.22 15.66 17.47
N THR A 3 41.43 14.60 16.70
CA THR A 3 40.38 13.95 15.90
C THR A 3 39.86 12.74 16.67
N VAL A 4 38.54 12.65 16.80
CA VAL A 4 37.87 11.50 17.44
C VAL A 4 36.97 10.78 16.45
N TYR A 5 36.78 9.49 16.66
CA TYR A 5 35.93 8.65 15.81
C TYR A 5 34.70 8.24 16.59
N LEU A 6 33.51 8.56 16.10
CA LEU A 6 32.25 8.19 16.75
C LEU A 6 31.55 7.11 15.93
N THR A 7 31.19 6.02 16.59
CA THR A 7 30.43 4.92 15.99
C THR A 7 29.25 4.54 16.87
N LEU A 8 28.14 4.16 16.24
CA LEU A 8 26.96 3.60 16.89
C LEU A 8 26.95 2.10 16.66
N THR A 9 26.82 1.33 17.74
CA THR A 9 26.66 -0.12 17.69
C THR A 9 25.36 -0.53 18.37
N SER A 10 25.06 -1.83 18.32
CA SER A 10 23.94 -2.43 19.07
C SER A 10 24.00 -2.19 20.57
N PHE A 11 25.19 -1.93 21.14
CA PHE A 11 25.39 -1.75 22.57
C PHE A 11 25.33 -0.29 23.02
N GLY A 12 25.49 0.66 22.10
CA GLY A 12 25.51 2.07 22.43
C GLY A 12 26.37 2.90 21.49
N ILE A 13 26.72 4.10 21.96
CA ILE A 13 27.54 5.05 21.23
C ILE A 13 28.94 5.03 21.82
N PHE A 14 29.94 4.87 20.95
CA PHE A 14 31.35 4.83 21.34
C PHE A 14 32.12 5.93 20.63
N VAL A 15 32.96 6.61 21.38
CA VAL A 15 33.93 7.59 20.88
C VAL A 15 35.32 7.02 21.07
N LEU A 16 36.06 6.92 19.98
CA LEU A 16 37.37 6.32 19.89
C LEU A 16 38.43 7.38 19.60
N ASP A 17 39.63 7.18 20.11
CA ASP A 17 40.82 7.93 19.69
C ASP A 17 41.43 7.35 18.40
N SER A 18 42.53 7.92 17.93
CA SER A 18 43.26 7.43 16.75
C SER A 18 43.88 6.04 16.90
N GLU A 19 43.97 5.50 18.12
CA GLU A 19 44.50 4.16 18.42
C GLU A 19 43.38 3.12 18.61
N SER A 20 42.12 3.46 18.32
CA SER A 20 40.93 2.61 18.56
C SER A 20 40.61 2.36 20.03
N LYS A 21 41.12 3.19 20.95
CA LYS A 21 40.75 3.11 22.37
C LYS A 21 39.51 3.94 22.64
N VAL A 22 38.63 3.42 23.48
CA VAL A 22 37.39 4.09 23.89
C VAL A 22 37.73 5.24 24.84
N VAL A 23 37.36 6.46 24.45
CA VAL A 23 37.53 7.71 25.22
C VAL A 23 36.25 8.02 25.99
N VAL A 24 35.11 7.93 25.32
CA VAL A 24 33.77 8.15 25.89
C VAL A 24 32.85 7.07 25.36
N GLU A 25 31.97 6.58 26.21
CA GLU A 25 30.95 5.62 25.82
C GLU A 25 29.63 5.93 26.53
N GLN A 26 28.53 5.62 25.84
CA GLN A 26 27.20 5.64 26.41
C GLN A 26 26.51 4.35 26.01
N LEU A 27 26.40 3.44 26.99
CA LEU A 27 25.80 2.13 26.79
C LEU A 27 24.27 2.22 26.88
N ALA A 28 23.60 1.47 26.02
CA ALA A 28 22.17 1.20 26.12
C ALA A 28 21.87 -0.13 26.84
N TYR A 29 22.87 -1.00 27.00
CA TYR A 29 22.75 -2.25 27.76
C TYR A 29 22.36 -1.98 29.23
N PRO A 30 21.44 -2.78 29.83
CA PRO A 30 20.79 -3.98 29.30
C PRO A 30 19.45 -3.74 28.58
N ASP A 31 19.11 -2.50 28.23
CA ASP A 31 17.82 -2.18 27.60
C ASP A 31 17.88 -2.25 26.06
N ALA A 32 17.41 -3.37 25.52
CA ALA A 32 17.35 -3.59 24.07
C ALA A 32 16.40 -2.61 23.36
N LYS A 33 15.37 -2.08 24.04
CA LYS A 33 14.43 -1.11 23.45
C LYS A 33 15.08 0.26 23.30
N LEU A 34 15.87 0.68 24.29
CA LEU A 34 16.64 1.91 24.22
C LEU A 34 17.70 1.81 23.11
N ALA A 35 18.35 0.66 22.98
CA ALA A 35 19.30 0.41 21.90
C ALA A 35 18.62 0.49 20.52
N SER A 36 17.48 -0.17 20.35
CA SER A 36 16.75 -0.14 19.08
C SER A 36 16.22 1.25 18.73
N SER A 37 15.71 2.01 19.72
CA SER A 37 15.22 3.38 19.49
C SER A 37 16.34 4.34 19.10
N ASN A 38 17.53 4.20 19.71
CA ASN A 38 18.71 4.97 19.33
C ASN A 38 19.15 4.68 17.89
N ILE A 39 19.17 3.40 17.48
CA ILE A 39 19.50 3.00 16.11
C ILE A 39 18.49 3.57 15.11
N MET A 40 17.20 3.48 15.42
CA MET A 40 16.13 4.01 14.56
C MET A 40 16.20 5.53 14.43
N ALA A 41 16.34 6.24 15.54
CA ALA A 41 16.49 7.70 15.53
C ALA A 41 17.67 8.14 14.65
N VAL A 42 18.82 7.46 14.78
CA VAL A 42 20.00 7.78 13.96
C VAL A 42 19.79 7.45 12.48
N ASN A 43 19.11 6.35 12.15
CA ASN A 43 18.75 6.03 10.76
C ASN A 43 17.86 7.11 10.13
N ASP A 44 16.96 7.72 10.90
CA ASP A 44 16.13 8.86 10.48
C ASP A 44 16.91 10.18 10.46
N GLY A 45 18.17 10.18 10.89
CA GLY A 45 19.02 11.36 11.01
C GLY A 45 18.64 12.27 12.18
N ILE A 46 17.92 11.75 13.16
CA ILE A 46 17.52 12.41 14.40
C ILE A 46 18.57 12.12 15.48
N SER A 47 18.94 13.12 16.29
CA SER A 47 19.88 12.94 17.41
C SER A 47 19.16 12.41 18.66
N PRO A 48 19.38 11.15 19.08
CA PRO A 48 18.82 10.64 20.33
C PRO A 48 19.43 11.31 21.57
N ASP A 49 18.77 11.20 22.71
CA ASP A 49 19.27 11.79 23.97
C ASP A 49 20.59 11.16 24.44
N SER A 50 20.78 9.86 24.17
CA SER A 50 22.07 9.19 24.38
C SER A 50 23.21 9.85 23.58
N LEU A 51 22.93 10.31 22.36
CA LEU A 51 23.92 11.02 21.54
C LEU A 51 24.21 12.41 22.09
N LYS A 52 23.18 13.15 22.53
CA LYS A 52 23.37 14.46 23.17
C LYS A 52 24.19 14.37 24.46
N ALA A 53 24.01 13.31 25.24
CA ALA A 53 24.80 13.06 26.44
C ALA A 53 26.29 12.88 26.11
N VAL A 54 26.60 12.06 25.10
CA VAL A 54 27.99 11.88 24.61
C VAL A 54 28.56 13.20 24.12
N LEU A 55 27.81 13.97 23.35
CA LEU A 55 28.26 15.26 22.82
C LEU A 55 28.61 16.25 23.93
N LYS A 56 27.81 16.30 25.00
CA LYS A 56 28.11 17.16 26.16
C LYS A 56 29.43 16.78 26.83
N SER A 57 29.71 15.48 26.96
CA SER A 57 31.00 14.99 27.46
C SER A 57 32.16 15.31 26.51
N LEU A 58 31.90 15.40 25.21
CA LEU A 58 32.88 15.79 24.21
C LEU A 58 33.15 17.30 24.16
N GLU A 59 32.19 18.16 24.52
CA GLU A 59 32.42 19.62 24.60
C GLU A 59 33.46 20.00 25.67
N GLU A 60 33.61 19.17 26.71
CA GLU A 60 34.65 19.35 27.75
C GLU A 60 36.06 19.02 27.23
N LEU A 61 36.14 18.20 26.17
CA LEU A 61 37.38 17.81 25.51
C LEU A 61 37.57 18.75 24.30
N LYS A 62 38.66 19.50 24.23
CA LYS A 62 38.94 20.44 23.12
C LYS A 62 39.21 19.68 21.80
N ILE A 63 38.16 19.18 21.17
CA ILE A 63 38.18 18.36 19.96
C ILE A 63 38.02 19.26 18.74
N ASP A 64 38.82 18.99 17.71
CA ASP A 64 38.84 19.77 16.47
C ASP A 64 37.91 19.18 15.39
N GLU A 65 37.75 17.85 15.36
CA GLU A 65 36.99 17.14 14.31
C GLU A 65 36.42 15.82 14.83
N ILE A 66 35.18 15.50 14.43
CA ILE A 66 34.53 14.20 14.66
C ILE A 66 34.42 13.45 13.33
N VAL A 67 34.97 12.23 13.28
CA VAL A 67 34.86 11.33 12.12
C VAL A 67 33.81 10.27 12.40
N VAL A 68 32.91 10.02 11.44
CA VAL A 68 31.87 8.99 11.55
C VAL A 68 31.79 8.08 10.34
N ASP A 69 31.27 6.88 10.57
CA ASP A 69 31.17 5.77 9.62
C ASP A 69 29.96 5.83 8.67
N GLY A 70 28.98 6.71 8.95
CA GLY A 70 27.72 6.76 8.21
C GLY A 70 27.18 8.17 7.98
N VAL A 71 26.56 8.38 6.82
CA VAL A 71 25.98 9.68 6.42
C VAL A 71 24.80 10.07 7.33
N THR A 72 23.98 9.10 7.75
CA THR A 72 22.83 9.34 8.64
C THR A 72 23.27 9.80 10.04
N LEU A 73 24.29 9.15 10.59
CA LEU A 73 24.93 9.55 11.85
C LEU A 73 25.59 10.93 11.74
N ALA A 74 26.26 11.21 10.63
CA ALA A 74 26.82 12.53 10.37
C ALA A 74 25.76 13.62 10.33
N ARG A 75 24.61 13.32 9.71
CA ARG A 75 23.47 14.24 9.65
C ARG A 75 22.88 14.49 11.04
N ALA A 76 22.70 13.46 11.85
CA ALA A 76 22.21 13.58 13.22
C ALA A 76 23.17 14.44 14.09
N LEU A 77 24.47 14.23 13.95
CA LEU A 77 25.51 14.96 14.68
C LEU A 77 25.65 16.42 14.24
N SER A 78 25.57 16.68 12.92
CA SER A 78 25.68 18.03 12.37
C SER A 78 24.51 18.93 12.79
N GLN A 79 23.35 18.34 13.09
CA GLN A 79 22.22 19.08 13.66
C GLN A 79 22.40 19.38 15.15
N ALA A 80 23.10 18.50 15.87
CA ALA A 80 23.25 18.58 17.32
C ALA A 80 24.50 19.35 17.78
N THR A 81 25.50 19.54 16.91
CA THR A 81 26.79 20.14 17.27
C THR A 81 27.28 21.18 16.27
N LYS A 82 28.18 22.04 16.75
CA LYS A 82 28.95 22.98 15.91
C LYS A 82 30.34 22.47 15.53
N ILE A 83 30.71 21.28 16.01
CA ILE A 83 32.02 20.68 15.73
C ILE A 83 32.02 20.18 14.28
N PRO A 84 33.09 20.37 13.51
CA PRO A 84 33.20 19.80 12.17
C PRO A 84 33.04 18.27 12.20
N VAL A 85 32.07 17.77 11.42
CA VAL A 85 31.81 16.33 11.25
C VAL A 85 32.25 15.90 9.85
N ARG A 86 33.14 14.90 9.78
CA ARG A 86 33.59 14.30 8.53
C ARG A 86 33.10 12.87 8.42
N VAL A 87 32.61 12.49 7.23
CA VAL A 87 32.23 11.11 6.93
C VAL A 87 33.41 10.39 6.34
N ASP A 88 33.74 9.24 6.92
CA ASP A 88 34.68 8.27 6.38
C ASP A 88 34.01 6.91 6.46
N GLU A 89 33.60 6.35 5.31
CA GLU A 89 32.74 5.16 5.27
C GLU A 89 33.40 3.90 5.88
N LYS A 90 34.73 3.86 5.92
CA LYS A 90 35.48 2.72 6.48
C LYS A 90 36.76 3.19 7.18
N PRO A 91 36.65 3.80 8.36
CA PRO A 91 37.82 4.12 9.15
C PRO A 91 38.42 2.81 9.68
N ASP A 92 39.73 2.61 9.51
CA ASP A 92 40.44 1.45 10.06
C ASP A 92 40.24 1.36 11.59
N VAL A 93 40.15 2.52 12.26
CA VAL A 93 39.91 2.67 13.70
C VAL A 93 38.57 2.04 14.12
N VAL A 94 37.48 2.40 13.43
CA VAL A 94 36.14 1.88 13.72
C VAL A 94 36.04 0.40 13.39
N THR A 95 36.69 -0.02 12.30
CA THR A 95 36.74 -1.44 11.90
C THR A 95 37.48 -2.29 12.93
N GLY A 96 38.62 -1.79 13.44
CA GLY A 96 39.39 -2.42 14.51
C GLY A 96 38.57 -2.57 15.78
N PHE A 97 37.87 -1.50 16.21
CA PHE A 97 36.99 -1.54 17.37
C PHE A 97 35.85 -2.54 17.19
N ARG A 98 35.15 -2.55 16.04
CA ARG A 98 34.03 -3.49 15.79
C ARG A 98 34.45 -4.96 15.85
N ASN A 99 35.67 -5.29 15.43
CA ASN A 99 36.19 -6.65 15.53
C ASN A 99 36.55 -7.04 16.97
N GLY A 100 36.95 -6.07 17.80
CA GLY A 100 37.31 -6.26 19.21
C GLY A 100 36.21 -5.91 20.21
N GLU A 101 35.02 -5.51 19.77
CA GLU A 101 33.96 -4.98 20.63
C GLU A 101 33.54 -6.01 21.68
N ASP A 102 33.36 -7.27 21.29
CA ASP A 102 32.96 -8.37 22.17
C ASP A 102 33.97 -8.57 23.29
N THR A 103 35.26 -8.60 22.91
CA THR A 103 36.37 -8.74 23.86
C THR A 103 36.42 -7.55 24.81
N TYR A 104 36.29 -6.33 24.29
CA TYR A 104 36.26 -5.12 25.10
C TYR A 104 35.11 -5.12 26.11
N LEU A 105 33.89 -5.50 25.70
CA LEU A 105 32.71 -5.51 26.57
C LEU A 105 32.81 -6.53 27.71
N VAL A 106 33.43 -7.68 27.44
CA VAL A 106 33.67 -8.73 28.44
C VAL A 106 34.84 -8.36 29.37
N GLU A 107 35.98 -7.91 28.81
CA GLU A 107 37.17 -7.54 29.59
C GLU A 107 36.95 -6.32 30.49
N SER A 108 36.11 -5.37 30.05
CA SER A 108 35.72 -4.21 30.86
C SER A 108 34.68 -4.55 31.94
N GLY A 109 34.23 -5.81 32.03
CA GLY A 109 33.30 -6.28 33.06
C GLY A 109 31.86 -5.76 32.92
N LYS A 110 31.51 -5.19 31.76
CA LYS A 110 30.18 -4.62 31.50
C LYS A 110 29.14 -5.68 31.18
N ILE A 111 29.59 -6.79 30.59
CA ILE A 111 28.77 -7.94 30.23
C ILE A 111 29.45 -9.19 30.77
N GLY A 112 28.68 -10.10 31.36
CA GLY A 112 29.22 -11.24 32.10
C GLY A 112 29.80 -12.34 31.21
N SER A 113 29.32 -12.46 29.97
CA SER A 113 29.78 -13.50 29.05
C SER A 113 29.61 -13.11 27.57
N ALA A 114 30.37 -13.77 26.69
CA ALA A 114 30.19 -13.66 25.24
C ALA A 114 28.80 -14.15 24.77
N GLU A 115 28.16 -15.03 25.55
CA GLU A 115 26.79 -15.50 25.29
C GLU A 115 25.77 -14.39 25.54
N GLU A 116 25.93 -13.61 26.61
CA GLU A 116 25.09 -12.44 26.91
C GLU A 116 25.24 -11.34 25.84
N VAL A 117 26.48 -11.10 25.35
CA VAL A 117 26.74 -10.20 24.22
C VAL A 117 25.92 -10.64 23.00
N SER A 118 26.00 -11.92 22.65
CA SER A 118 25.30 -12.48 21.49
C SER A 118 23.77 -12.43 21.66
N ALA A 119 23.27 -12.73 22.87
CA ALA A 119 21.85 -12.66 23.19
C ALA A 119 21.31 -11.24 23.07
N PHE A 120 22.00 -10.24 23.64
CA PHE A 120 21.58 -8.85 23.57
C PHE A 120 21.57 -8.33 22.12
N ARG A 121 22.62 -8.62 21.33
CA ARG A 121 22.65 -8.28 19.90
C ARG A 121 21.45 -8.84 19.15
N ARG A 122 21.11 -10.10 19.42
CA ARG A 122 19.95 -10.75 18.81
C ARG A 122 18.65 -10.05 19.20
N ASP A 123 18.48 -9.71 20.47
CA ASP A 123 17.27 -9.05 20.96
C ASP A 123 17.10 -7.64 20.36
N VAL A 124 18.19 -6.87 20.25
CA VAL A 124 18.18 -5.58 19.55
C VAL A 124 17.82 -5.76 18.08
N ALA A 125 18.44 -6.72 17.38
CA ALA A 125 18.16 -6.98 15.97
C ALA A 125 16.69 -7.39 15.73
N LEU A 126 16.14 -8.25 16.59
CA LEU A 126 14.73 -8.66 16.52
C LEU A 126 13.79 -7.48 16.80
N THR A 127 14.13 -6.63 17.76
CA THR A 127 13.32 -5.46 18.10
C THR A 127 13.32 -4.45 16.96
N VAL A 128 14.49 -4.15 16.38
CA VAL A 128 14.61 -3.28 15.21
C VAL A 128 13.80 -3.84 14.04
N ALA A 129 14.00 -5.10 13.69
CA ALA A 129 13.26 -5.73 12.60
C ALA A 129 11.75 -5.69 12.82
N LYS A 130 11.28 -5.97 14.04
CA LYS A 130 9.85 -5.95 14.37
C LYS A 130 9.25 -4.56 14.22
N THR A 131 9.91 -3.53 14.75
CA THR A 131 9.38 -2.16 14.66
C THR A 131 9.36 -1.67 13.22
N THR A 132 10.41 -1.93 12.42
CA THR A 132 10.41 -1.58 10.99
C THR A 132 9.29 -2.28 10.20
N VAL A 133 8.98 -3.54 10.52
CA VAL A 133 7.84 -4.25 9.90
C VAL A 133 6.50 -3.63 10.29
N VAL A 134 6.35 -3.19 11.54
CA VAL A 134 5.13 -2.51 12.01
C VAL A 134 4.97 -1.17 11.30
N GLU A 135 6.00 -0.34 11.25
CA GLU A 135 5.98 0.96 10.56
C GLU A 135 5.61 0.81 9.08
N ALA A 136 6.23 -0.15 8.38
CA ALA A 136 5.88 -0.44 6.99
C ALA A 136 4.43 -0.91 6.81
N SER A 137 3.85 -1.60 7.82
CA SER A 137 2.46 -2.06 7.77
C SER A 137 1.44 -0.97 8.11
N GLU A 138 1.88 0.11 8.77
CA GLU A 138 1.05 1.27 9.12
C GLU A 138 0.92 2.28 7.96
N GLU A 139 1.69 2.09 6.88
CA GLU A 139 1.57 2.94 5.69
C GLU A 139 0.17 2.84 5.08
N LYS A 140 -0.53 3.98 5.05
CA LYS A 140 -1.93 4.06 4.65
C LYS A 140 -2.18 3.73 3.18
N ASP A 141 -1.15 3.78 2.33
CA ASP A 141 -1.24 3.44 0.91
C ASP A 141 -1.40 1.92 0.68
N ILE A 142 -1.02 1.09 1.65
CA ILE A 142 -1.34 -0.35 1.67
C ILE A 142 -2.86 -0.56 1.70
N LEU A 143 -3.58 0.21 2.52
CA LEU A 143 -5.04 0.13 2.60
C LEU A 143 -5.69 0.60 1.29
N VAL A 144 -5.15 1.66 0.67
CA VAL A 144 -5.59 2.15 -0.66
C VAL A 144 -5.47 1.06 -1.71
N LYS A 145 -4.31 0.38 -1.74
CA LYS A 145 -4.04 -0.73 -2.65
C LYS A 145 -5.05 -1.87 -2.46
N HIS A 146 -5.22 -2.34 -1.22
CA HIS A 146 -6.15 -3.44 -0.96
C HIS A 146 -7.59 -3.06 -1.30
N ALA A 147 -8.04 -1.87 -0.93
CA ALA A 147 -9.40 -1.42 -1.24
C ALA A 147 -9.67 -1.36 -2.75
N VAL A 148 -8.75 -0.81 -3.56
CA VAL A 148 -8.96 -0.71 -5.01
C VAL A 148 -8.88 -2.06 -5.72
N ASP A 149 -8.01 -2.95 -5.25
CA ASP A 149 -7.90 -4.32 -5.78
C ASP A 149 -9.18 -5.11 -5.45
N THR A 150 -9.71 -5.00 -4.22
CA THR A 150 -10.98 -5.61 -3.82
C THR A 150 -12.16 -5.08 -4.63
N ILE A 151 -12.24 -3.77 -4.92
CA ILE A 151 -13.25 -3.23 -5.83
C ILE A 151 -13.18 -3.92 -7.20
N GLY A 152 -11.97 -4.08 -7.75
CA GLY A 152 -11.76 -4.76 -9.03
C GLY A 152 -12.15 -6.26 -9.01
N GLU A 153 -11.96 -6.93 -7.88
CA GLU A 153 -12.41 -8.32 -7.68
C GLU A 153 -13.93 -8.43 -7.57
N ILE A 154 -14.57 -7.49 -6.87
CA ILE A 154 -16.03 -7.41 -6.77
C ILE A 154 -16.62 -7.15 -8.17
N ASP A 155 -16.09 -6.19 -8.94
CA ASP A 155 -16.56 -5.89 -10.29
C ASP A 155 -16.54 -7.14 -11.20
N LYS A 156 -15.45 -7.92 -11.15
CA LYS A 156 -15.33 -9.19 -11.88
C LYS A 156 -16.34 -10.23 -11.38
N SER A 157 -16.47 -10.37 -10.07
CA SER A 157 -17.36 -11.36 -9.44
C SER A 157 -18.82 -11.06 -9.76
N VAL A 158 -19.25 -9.80 -9.60
CA VAL A 158 -20.58 -9.30 -9.95
C VAL A 158 -20.89 -9.60 -11.42
N ASN A 159 -19.96 -9.33 -12.33
CA ASN A 159 -20.15 -9.62 -13.74
C ASN A 159 -20.37 -11.13 -14.00
N VAL A 160 -19.49 -11.99 -13.47
CA VAL A 160 -19.60 -13.45 -13.65
C VAL A 160 -20.90 -14.00 -13.06
N LEU A 161 -21.25 -13.60 -11.84
CA LEU A 161 -22.45 -14.05 -11.16
C LEU A 161 -23.72 -13.54 -11.85
N THR A 162 -23.73 -12.30 -12.34
CA THR A 162 -24.89 -11.75 -13.07
C THR A 162 -25.09 -12.46 -14.40
N MET A 163 -24.01 -12.73 -15.15
CA MET A 163 -24.11 -13.50 -16.40
C MET A 163 -24.66 -14.91 -16.15
N ARG A 164 -24.23 -15.57 -15.07
CA ARG A 164 -24.77 -16.87 -14.67
C ARG A 164 -26.24 -16.79 -14.28
N LEU A 165 -26.64 -15.78 -13.51
CA LEU A 165 -28.03 -15.53 -13.14
C LEU A 165 -28.89 -15.32 -14.38
N ARG A 166 -28.43 -14.50 -15.32
CA ARG A 166 -29.11 -14.25 -16.61
C ARG A 166 -29.29 -15.54 -17.38
N GLU A 167 -28.25 -16.35 -17.52
CA GLU A 167 -28.31 -17.62 -18.26
C GLU A 167 -29.37 -18.57 -17.68
N ILE A 168 -29.38 -18.78 -16.37
CA ILE A 168 -30.35 -19.68 -15.72
C ILE A 168 -31.76 -19.08 -15.76
N TYR A 169 -31.91 -17.80 -15.41
CA TYR A 169 -33.22 -17.15 -15.40
C TYR A 169 -33.82 -17.00 -16.81
N SER A 170 -32.99 -16.94 -17.86
CA SER A 170 -33.45 -16.95 -19.26
C SER A 170 -34.07 -18.27 -19.70
N LEU A 171 -33.88 -19.36 -18.95
CA LEU A 171 -34.65 -20.60 -19.17
C LEU A 171 -36.09 -20.45 -18.68
N HIS A 172 -36.30 -19.64 -17.63
CA HIS A 172 -37.60 -19.38 -17.04
C HIS A 172 -38.31 -18.17 -17.67
N HIS A 173 -37.61 -17.10 -18.01
CA HIS A 173 -38.20 -15.88 -18.54
C HIS A 173 -37.21 -15.14 -19.49
N PRO A 174 -36.98 -15.70 -20.70
CA PRO A 174 -36.06 -15.17 -21.71
C PRO A 174 -36.27 -13.69 -22.06
N SER A 175 -37.51 -13.20 -22.07
CA SER A 175 -37.80 -11.83 -22.50
C SER A 175 -37.22 -10.78 -21.55
N LEU A 176 -37.23 -11.01 -20.23
CA LEU A 176 -36.67 -10.08 -19.23
C LEU A 176 -35.16 -9.90 -19.40
N SER A 177 -34.44 -10.99 -19.68
CA SER A 177 -32.98 -10.94 -19.89
C SER A 177 -32.62 -10.07 -21.10
N ARG A 178 -33.45 -10.10 -22.16
CA ARG A 178 -33.28 -9.27 -23.35
C ARG A 178 -33.67 -7.81 -23.12
N LEU A 179 -34.74 -7.56 -22.36
CA LEU A 179 -35.29 -6.22 -22.17
C LEU A 179 -34.50 -5.39 -21.15
N VAL A 180 -34.02 -6.02 -20.07
CA VAL A 180 -33.27 -5.33 -19.02
C VAL A 180 -31.77 -5.48 -19.29
N GLU A 181 -31.18 -4.49 -19.96
CA GLU A 181 -29.75 -4.49 -20.30
C GLU A 181 -28.86 -4.28 -19.06
N ASP A 182 -29.26 -3.43 -18.13
CA ASP A 182 -28.47 -3.15 -16.92
C ASP A 182 -28.45 -4.35 -15.96
N ASN A 183 -27.24 -4.75 -15.57
CA ASN A 183 -26.99 -5.93 -14.75
C ASN A 183 -27.49 -5.77 -13.31
N LYS A 184 -27.39 -4.57 -12.74
CA LYS A 184 -27.86 -4.29 -11.37
C LYS A 184 -29.38 -4.31 -11.33
N GLN A 185 -30.05 -3.64 -12.26
CA GLN A 185 -31.50 -3.63 -12.40
C GLN A 185 -32.06 -5.03 -12.65
N PHE A 186 -31.37 -5.85 -13.47
CA PHE A 186 -31.76 -7.23 -13.70
C PHE A 186 -31.73 -8.06 -12.41
N ALA A 187 -30.61 -8.01 -11.66
CA ALA A 187 -30.50 -8.70 -10.38
C ALA A 187 -31.55 -8.23 -9.37
N GLN A 188 -31.79 -6.92 -9.26
CA GLN A 188 -32.83 -6.36 -8.40
C GLN A 188 -34.24 -6.84 -8.80
N THR A 189 -34.50 -6.96 -10.10
CA THR A 189 -35.79 -7.46 -10.60
C THR A 189 -36.01 -8.91 -10.22
N VAL A 190 -35.00 -9.77 -10.41
CA VAL A 190 -35.07 -11.19 -10.02
C VAL A 190 -35.20 -11.34 -8.49
N ARG A 191 -34.46 -10.55 -7.71
CA ARG A 191 -34.54 -10.54 -6.24
C ARG A 191 -35.96 -10.22 -5.73
N ASN A 192 -36.58 -9.18 -6.30
CA ASN A 192 -37.85 -8.65 -5.81
C ASN A 192 -39.06 -9.39 -6.39
N CYS A 193 -39.04 -9.73 -7.67
CA CYS A 193 -40.18 -10.35 -8.34
C CYS A 193 -40.09 -11.88 -8.30
N GLY A 194 -38.91 -12.50 -8.41
CA GLY A 194 -38.82 -13.96 -8.47
C GLY A 194 -39.45 -14.52 -9.75
N GLY A 195 -40.57 -15.25 -9.63
CA GLY A 195 -41.26 -15.88 -10.76
C GLY A 195 -42.21 -14.94 -11.51
N ARG A 196 -42.67 -15.35 -12.70
CA ARG A 196 -43.51 -14.53 -13.60
C ARG A 196 -44.78 -14.00 -12.94
N SER A 197 -45.45 -14.83 -12.14
CA SER A 197 -46.71 -14.52 -11.45
C SER A 197 -46.62 -13.33 -10.49
N HIS A 198 -45.41 -12.98 -10.04
CA HIS A 198 -45.16 -11.91 -9.09
C HIS A 198 -44.65 -10.63 -9.77
N ILE A 199 -44.37 -10.66 -11.08
CA ILE A 199 -43.97 -9.48 -11.85
C ILE A 199 -45.21 -8.62 -12.08
N ASN A 200 -45.21 -7.40 -11.53
CA ASN A 200 -46.29 -6.44 -11.73
C ASN A 200 -45.75 -5.01 -11.87
N LYS A 201 -46.58 -4.13 -12.44
CA LYS A 201 -46.22 -2.72 -12.68
C LYS A 201 -45.75 -2.00 -11.41
N GLY A 202 -46.37 -2.26 -10.26
CA GLY A 202 -46.00 -1.63 -9.00
C GLY A 202 -44.62 -2.05 -8.51
N ALA A 203 -44.32 -3.34 -8.54
CA ALA A 203 -43.02 -3.89 -8.16
C ALA A 203 -41.90 -3.40 -9.07
N LEU A 204 -42.13 -3.33 -10.39
CA LEU A 204 -41.15 -2.83 -11.35
C LEU A 204 -40.94 -1.32 -11.24
N ALA A 205 -41.99 -0.54 -11.01
CA ALA A 205 -41.88 0.90 -10.79
C ALA A 205 -41.12 1.23 -9.49
N ALA A 206 -41.31 0.45 -8.43
CA ALA A 206 -40.59 0.62 -7.17
C ALA A 206 -39.07 0.38 -7.29
N LEU A 207 -38.62 -0.34 -8.33
CA LEU A 207 -37.21 -0.55 -8.64
C LEU A 207 -36.58 0.61 -9.43
N GLY A 208 -37.36 1.65 -9.78
CA GLY A 208 -36.88 2.79 -10.56
C GLY A 208 -36.69 2.49 -12.05
N LEU A 209 -37.31 1.42 -12.56
CA LEU A 209 -37.33 1.13 -14.00
C LEU A 209 -38.15 2.19 -14.75
N SER A 210 -37.72 2.54 -15.96
CA SER A 210 -38.41 3.55 -16.78
C SER A 210 -39.80 3.06 -17.19
N ASN A 211 -40.77 3.98 -17.29
CA ASN A 211 -42.15 3.65 -17.66
C ASN A 211 -42.25 2.91 -19.01
N SER A 212 -41.37 3.23 -19.96
CA SER A 212 -41.28 2.54 -21.24
C SER A 212 -40.84 1.08 -21.06
N LEU A 213 -39.80 0.85 -20.26
CA LEU A 213 -39.29 -0.49 -19.98
C LEU A 213 -40.30 -1.34 -19.21
N VAL A 214 -40.97 -0.77 -18.20
CA VAL A 214 -42.04 -1.45 -17.46
C VAL A 214 -43.16 -1.88 -18.39
N LYS A 215 -43.60 -0.99 -19.30
CA LYS A 215 -44.63 -1.32 -20.28
C LYS A 215 -44.19 -2.48 -21.19
N SER A 216 -42.97 -2.42 -21.73
CA SER A 216 -42.43 -3.49 -22.59
C SER A 216 -42.32 -4.83 -21.86
N ILE A 217 -41.87 -4.84 -20.60
CA ILE A 217 -41.81 -6.08 -19.80
C ILE A 217 -43.21 -6.69 -19.62
N MET A 218 -44.21 -5.85 -19.33
CA MET A 218 -45.59 -6.33 -19.14
C MET A 218 -46.23 -6.84 -20.42
N GLU A 219 -45.95 -6.21 -21.57
CA GLU A 219 -46.47 -6.68 -22.87
C GLU A 219 -45.84 -8.02 -23.29
N ASN A 220 -44.59 -8.29 -22.91
CA ASN A 220 -43.88 -9.52 -23.26
C ASN A 220 -44.06 -10.64 -22.21
N LEU A 221 -44.70 -10.36 -21.07
CA LEU A 221 -44.85 -11.33 -19.97
C LEU A 221 -45.72 -12.52 -20.38
N ASP A 222 -46.81 -12.24 -21.10
CA ASP A 222 -47.79 -13.25 -21.56
C ASP A 222 -47.30 -14.03 -22.79
N GLU A 223 -46.37 -13.45 -23.56
CA GLU A 223 -45.77 -14.07 -24.76
C GLU A 223 -44.51 -14.89 -24.43
N ASP A 224 -44.06 -14.90 -23.17
CA ASP A 224 -42.82 -15.57 -22.78
C ASP A 224 -42.96 -17.10 -22.77
N THR A 225 -42.14 -17.78 -23.58
CA THR A 225 -42.20 -19.23 -23.80
C THR A 225 -41.22 -20.04 -22.93
N GLY A 226 -40.59 -19.43 -21.91
CA GLY A 226 -39.70 -20.16 -21.00
C GLY A 226 -40.38 -21.28 -20.19
N ALA A 227 -39.59 -22.11 -19.52
CA ALA A 227 -40.08 -23.20 -18.68
C ALA A 227 -40.62 -22.68 -17.33
N GLU A 228 -41.67 -23.33 -16.81
CA GLU A 228 -42.15 -23.07 -15.45
C GLU A 228 -41.16 -23.64 -14.43
N PHE A 229 -40.71 -22.81 -13.48
CA PHE A 229 -39.79 -23.23 -12.42
C PHE A 229 -40.56 -23.50 -11.14
N GLN A 230 -40.07 -24.43 -10.31
CA GLN A 230 -40.66 -24.64 -8.99
C GLN A 230 -40.29 -23.49 -8.05
N ASP A 231 -41.10 -23.27 -7.02
CA ASP A 231 -40.83 -22.23 -6.01
C ASP A 231 -39.46 -22.42 -5.35
N ALA A 232 -39.01 -23.66 -5.17
CA ALA A 232 -37.69 -23.98 -4.66
C ALA A 232 -36.55 -23.49 -5.59
N ASP A 233 -36.71 -23.64 -6.90
CA ASP A 233 -35.74 -23.19 -7.90
C ASP A 233 -35.68 -21.65 -7.93
N ILE A 234 -36.85 -21.02 -7.94
CA ILE A 234 -36.98 -19.55 -7.89
C ILE A 234 -36.36 -19.01 -6.61
N ALA A 235 -36.57 -19.66 -5.46
CA ALA A 235 -35.98 -19.23 -4.19
C ALA A 235 -34.45 -19.24 -4.22
N ILE A 236 -33.81 -20.21 -4.88
CA ILE A 236 -32.35 -20.24 -5.06
C ILE A 236 -31.89 -19.07 -5.94
N LEU A 237 -32.58 -18.79 -7.05
CA LEU A 237 -32.25 -17.67 -7.93
C LEU A 237 -32.40 -16.32 -7.25
N ARG A 238 -33.44 -16.17 -6.41
CA ARG A 238 -33.63 -14.96 -5.59
C ARG A 238 -32.48 -14.75 -4.61
N LYS A 239 -32.01 -15.81 -3.94
CA LYS A 239 -30.85 -15.74 -3.05
C LYS A 239 -29.56 -15.35 -3.80
N LEU A 240 -29.34 -15.90 -4.99
CA LEU A 240 -28.21 -15.51 -5.82
C LEU A 240 -28.30 -14.04 -6.23
N ALA A 241 -29.49 -13.59 -6.64
CA ALA A 241 -29.74 -12.19 -6.99
C ALA A 241 -29.54 -11.24 -5.79
N GLU A 242 -29.98 -11.63 -4.60
CA GLU A 242 -29.71 -10.91 -3.35
C GLU A 242 -28.21 -10.73 -3.13
N ARG A 243 -27.42 -11.82 -3.18
CA ARG A 243 -25.96 -11.73 -3.01
C ARG A 243 -25.27 -10.87 -4.07
N ILE A 244 -25.77 -10.86 -5.30
CA ILE A 244 -25.26 -9.95 -6.34
C ILE A 244 -25.54 -8.49 -5.98
N VAL A 245 -26.74 -8.18 -5.48
CA VAL A 245 -27.08 -6.82 -5.05
C VAL A 245 -26.26 -6.40 -3.84
N ASP A 246 -26.06 -7.29 -2.86
CA ASP A 246 -25.19 -7.04 -1.69
C ASP A 246 -23.75 -6.69 -2.13
N LEU A 247 -23.23 -7.38 -3.17
CA LEU A 247 -21.91 -7.08 -3.74
C LEU A 247 -21.86 -5.69 -4.40
N TYR A 248 -22.93 -5.25 -5.08
CA TYR A 248 -23.00 -3.89 -5.62
C TYR A 248 -23.01 -2.84 -4.50
N GLU A 249 -23.68 -3.10 -3.38
CA GLU A 249 -23.73 -2.22 -2.22
C GLU A 249 -22.35 -2.16 -1.53
N MET A 250 -21.72 -3.30 -1.28
CA MET A 250 -20.35 -3.37 -0.74
C MET A 250 -19.34 -2.65 -1.65
N ARG A 251 -19.48 -2.76 -2.98
CA ARG A 251 -18.62 -2.03 -3.94
C ARG A 251 -18.77 -0.52 -3.80
N HIS A 252 -19.97 -0.03 -3.52
CA HIS A 252 -20.22 1.40 -3.29
C HIS A 252 -19.61 1.86 -1.96
N GLU A 253 -19.80 1.10 -0.87
CA GLU A 253 -19.21 1.40 0.44
C GLU A 253 -17.68 1.46 0.37
N LEU A 254 -17.06 0.52 -0.35
CA LEU A 254 -15.60 0.53 -0.56
C LEU A 254 -15.13 1.71 -1.40
N GLU A 255 -15.91 2.17 -2.37
CA GLU A 255 -15.58 3.35 -3.18
C GLU A 255 -15.63 4.63 -2.34
N GLU A 256 -16.64 4.80 -1.49
CA GLU A 256 -16.72 5.93 -0.55
C GLU A 256 -15.56 5.90 0.45
N TYR A 257 -15.26 4.74 1.02
CA TYR A 257 -14.11 4.54 1.91
C TYR A 257 -12.79 4.89 1.22
N LEU A 258 -12.58 4.38 0.00
CA LEU A 258 -11.40 4.66 -0.80
C LEU A 258 -11.27 6.15 -1.13
N SER A 259 -12.38 6.82 -1.45
CA SER A 259 -12.39 8.26 -1.70
C SER A 259 -11.88 9.04 -0.47
N GLY A 260 -12.40 8.72 0.71
CA GLY A 260 -11.96 9.36 1.96
C GLY A 260 -10.47 9.13 2.25
N LEU A 261 -9.95 7.93 2.00
CA LEU A 261 -8.52 7.66 2.13
C LEU A 261 -7.70 8.48 1.14
N MET A 262 -8.10 8.50 -0.14
CA MET A 262 -7.38 9.18 -1.21
C MET A 262 -7.34 10.70 -1.03
N ASP A 263 -8.41 11.30 -0.51
CA ASP A 263 -8.45 12.74 -0.21
C ASP A 263 -7.43 13.13 0.87
N THR A 264 -7.20 12.24 1.84
CA THR A 264 -6.19 12.49 2.89
C THR A 264 -4.76 12.15 2.46
N LEU A 265 -4.59 11.11 1.65
CA LEU A 265 -3.28 10.54 1.31
C LEU A 265 -2.65 11.19 0.08
N ALA A 266 -3.44 11.41 -0.98
CA ALA A 266 -2.96 11.93 -2.25
C ALA A 266 -3.95 12.90 -2.91
N PRO A 267 -4.29 14.04 -2.26
CA PRO A 267 -5.29 15.00 -2.75
C PRO A 267 -4.97 15.53 -4.15
N ASN A 268 -3.68 15.74 -4.46
CA ASN A 268 -3.25 16.23 -5.78
C ASN A 268 -3.53 15.21 -6.89
N ILE A 269 -3.35 13.92 -6.62
CA ILE A 269 -3.64 12.85 -7.59
C ILE A 269 -5.16 12.74 -7.75
N THR A 270 -5.90 12.76 -6.64
CA THR A 270 -7.36 12.73 -6.64
C THR A 270 -7.96 13.89 -7.44
N ALA A 271 -7.42 15.11 -7.30
CA ALA A 271 -7.87 16.27 -8.06
C ALA A 271 -7.64 16.14 -9.58
N LEU A 272 -6.60 15.41 -10.00
CA LEU A 272 -6.24 15.26 -11.41
C LEU A 272 -7.00 14.13 -12.12
N VAL A 273 -7.12 12.96 -11.48
CA VAL A 273 -7.64 11.75 -12.13
C VAL A 273 -8.81 11.10 -11.39
N GLY A 274 -9.20 11.64 -10.24
CA GLY A 274 -10.18 11.06 -9.34
C GLY A 274 -9.61 9.97 -8.42
N PRO A 275 -10.34 9.60 -7.36
CA PRO A 275 -9.86 8.69 -6.32
C PRO A 275 -9.63 7.27 -6.85
N LEU A 276 -10.53 6.76 -7.69
CA LEU A 276 -10.46 5.39 -8.21
C LEU A 276 -9.25 5.18 -9.13
N VAL A 277 -9.03 6.09 -10.10
CA VAL A 277 -7.87 6.00 -11.01
C VAL A 277 -6.57 6.27 -10.24
N GLY A 278 -6.57 7.25 -9.33
CA GLY A 278 -5.42 7.56 -8.49
C GLY A 278 -4.99 6.37 -7.63
N ALA A 279 -5.94 5.70 -6.97
CA ALA A 279 -5.69 4.49 -6.21
C ALA A 279 -5.15 3.35 -7.08
N ARG A 280 -5.68 3.17 -8.31
CA ARG A 280 -5.15 2.18 -9.27
C ARG A 280 -3.70 2.46 -9.65
N LEU A 281 -3.33 3.73 -9.84
CA LEU A 281 -1.94 4.10 -10.12
C LEU A 281 -1.01 3.78 -8.94
N ILE A 282 -1.45 4.04 -7.71
CA ILE A 282 -0.70 3.69 -6.49
C ILE A 282 -0.57 2.17 -6.37
N SER A 283 -1.65 1.40 -6.56
CA SER A 283 -1.64 -0.06 -6.53
C SER A 283 -0.65 -0.66 -7.54
N LEU A 284 -0.67 -0.16 -8.79
CA LEU A 284 0.22 -0.61 -9.86
C LEU A 284 1.69 -0.21 -9.64
N ALA A 285 1.93 0.93 -8.98
CA ALA A 285 3.29 1.35 -8.64
C ALA A 285 3.87 0.55 -7.45
N GLY A 286 3.01 0.11 -6.53
CA GLY A 286 3.36 -0.64 -5.32
C GLY A 286 3.16 0.18 -4.05
N SER A 287 3.57 1.44 -4.07
CA SER A 287 3.41 2.44 -2.98
C SER A 287 3.26 3.84 -3.58
N LEU A 288 2.83 4.81 -2.76
CA LEU A 288 2.79 6.22 -3.17
C LEU A 288 4.19 6.75 -3.48
N MET A 289 5.19 6.34 -2.68
CA MET A 289 6.57 6.77 -2.87
C MET A 289 7.17 6.21 -4.17
N ASP A 290 6.85 4.95 -4.49
CA ASP A 290 7.27 4.36 -5.75
C ASP A 290 6.62 5.06 -6.93
N LEU A 291 5.32 5.41 -6.83
CA LEU A 291 4.64 6.20 -7.87
C LEU A 291 5.35 7.54 -8.10
N ALA A 292 5.73 8.25 -7.04
CA ALA A 292 6.43 9.53 -7.12
C ALA A 292 7.81 9.44 -7.80
N ARG A 293 8.47 8.28 -7.74
CA ARG A 293 9.77 8.03 -8.38
C ARG A 293 9.67 7.60 -9.85
N LYS A 294 8.47 7.27 -10.35
CA LYS A 294 8.30 6.78 -11.72
C LYS A 294 8.26 7.95 -12.71
N PRO A 295 8.91 7.81 -13.89
CA PRO A 295 8.78 8.81 -14.94
C PRO A 295 7.35 8.81 -15.51
N SER A 296 6.92 9.95 -16.05
CA SER A 296 5.60 10.10 -16.66
C SER A 296 5.32 9.08 -17.77
N SER A 297 6.34 8.72 -18.56
CA SER A 297 6.24 7.70 -19.61
C SER A 297 5.91 6.30 -19.07
N ALA A 298 6.33 5.97 -17.85
CA ALA A 298 5.94 4.72 -17.19
C ALA A 298 4.51 4.81 -16.66
N VAL A 299 4.16 5.92 -16.00
CA VAL A 299 2.80 6.15 -15.47
C VAL A 299 1.75 6.12 -16.59
N GLN A 300 2.08 6.63 -17.78
CA GLN A 300 1.21 6.62 -18.97
C GLN A 300 0.73 5.22 -19.36
N ILE A 301 1.56 4.21 -19.18
CA ILE A 301 1.36 2.84 -19.69
C ILE A 301 1.07 1.81 -18.59
N PHE A 302 0.89 2.23 -17.35
CA PHE A 302 0.49 1.37 -16.23
C PHE A 302 -0.81 0.62 -16.52
N GLY A 303 -0.83 -0.70 -16.33
CA GLY A 303 -1.93 -1.59 -16.69
C GLY A 303 -1.99 -2.01 -18.16
N ALA A 304 -1.10 -1.49 -19.01
CA ALA A 304 -0.94 -1.90 -20.41
C ALA A 304 0.37 -2.66 -20.67
N GLU A 305 0.99 -3.22 -19.62
CA GLU A 305 2.30 -3.88 -19.68
C GLU A 305 2.31 -5.00 -20.71
N LYS A 306 1.24 -5.80 -20.79
CA LYS A 306 1.13 -6.90 -21.76
C LYS A 306 1.17 -6.39 -23.21
N ALA A 307 0.53 -5.27 -23.49
CA ALA A 307 0.52 -4.65 -24.82
C ALA A 307 1.88 -3.99 -25.13
N LEU A 308 2.47 -3.32 -24.14
CA LEU A 308 3.81 -2.74 -24.22
C LEU A 308 4.87 -3.79 -24.51
N PHE A 309 4.93 -4.86 -23.72
CA PHE A 309 5.92 -5.94 -23.92
C PHE A 309 5.75 -6.65 -25.25
N ARG A 310 4.52 -6.78 -25.74
CA ARG A 310 4.27 -7.28 -27.10
C ARG A 310 4.86 -6.33 -28.16
N SER A 311 4.59 -5.04 -28.05
CA SER A 311 5.13 -4.01 -28.94
C SER A 311 6.67 -4.02 -28.97
N LEU A 312 7.32 -4.10 -27.80
CA LEU A 312 8.77 -4.20 -27.68
C LEU A 312 9.35 -5.46 -28.33
N LYS A 313 8.65 -6.59 -28.25
CA LYS A 313 9.09 -7.86 -28.88
C LYS A 313 8.89 -7.88 -30.39
N THR A 314 7.79 -7.30 -30.88
CA THR A 314 7.41 -7.40 -32.31
C THR A 314 7.78 -6.15 -33.12
N GLY A 315 8.23 -5.08 -32.48
CA GLY A 315 8.44 -3.77 -33.11
C GLY A 315 7.14 -3.05 -33.52
N ALA A 316 5.98 -3.50 -33.02
CA ALA A 316 4.70 -2.87 -33.31
C ALA A 316 4.56 -1.56 -32.50
N SER A 317 3.61 -0.69 -32.88
CA SER A 317 3.37 0.56 -32.17
C SER A 317 3.00 0.33 -30.69
N PRO A 318 3.56 1.11 -29.74
CA PRO A 318 3.28 0.97 -28.32
C PRO A 318 1.85 1.42 -27.96
N PRO A 319 1.30 0.98 -26.82
CA PRO A 319 0.04 1.48 -26.31
C PRO A 319 0.15 2.97 -25.95
N LYS A 320 -0.89 3.76 -26.29
CA LYS A 320 -0.95 5.20 -25.98
C LYS A 320 -1.25 5.50 -24.52
N HIS A 321 -1.98 4.61 -23.86
CA HIS A 321 -2.48 4.80 -22.50
C HIS A 321 -2.75 3.44 -21.86
N GLY A 322 -2.54 3.35 -20.56
CA GLY A 322 -2.93 2.24 -19.71
C GLY A 322 -4.20 2.55 -18.92
N VAL A 323 -4.17 2.42 -17.59
CA VAL A 323 -5.30 2.69 -16.69
C VAL A 323 -5.79 4.13 -16.77
N ILE A 324 -4.93 5.08 -17.12
CA ILE A 324 -5.31 6.49 -17.31
C ILE A 324 -6.37 6.67 -18.40
N PHE A 325 -6.56 5.69 -19.29
CA PHE A 325 -7.65 5.70 -20.26
C PHE A 325 -9.04 5.80 -19.60
N GLN A 326 -9.17 5.42 -18.33
CA GLN A 326 -10.42 5.49 -17.56
C GLN A 326 -10.77 6.92 -17.13
N VAL A 327 -9.84 7.88 -17.22
CA VAL A 327 -10.12 9.28 -16.96
C VAL A 327 -11.08 9.81 -18.03
N ALA A 328 -12.14 10.49 -17.61
CA ALA A 328 -13.22 10.93 -18.49
C ALA A 328 -12.72 11.70 -19.71
N ASP A 329 -11.77 12.63 -19.51
CA ASP A 329 -11.20 13.47 -20.56
C ASP A 329 -10.50 12.64 -21.65
N ILE A 330 -9.87 11.51 -21.29
CA ILE A 330 -9.16 10.65 -22.25
C ILE A 330 -10.13 9.69 -22.92
N HIS A 331 -11.00 9.02 -22.15
CA HIS A 331 -11.95 8.04 -22.70
C HIS A 331 -12.90 8.67 -23.72
N THR A 332 -13.40 9.87 -23.42
CA THR A 332 -14.40 10.56 -24.24
C THR A 332 -13.79 11.28 -25.44
N ALA A 333 -12.50 11.63 -25.40
CA ALA A 333 -11.83 12.29 -26.50
C ALA A 333 -11.82 11.44 -27.79
N PRO A 334 -11.83 12.08 -28.99
CA PRO A 334 -11.61 11.40 -30.26
C PRO A 334 -10.26 10.68 -30.32
N TYR A 335 -10.18 9.57 -31.07
CA TYR A 335 -9.02 8.65 -31.02
C TYR A 335 -7.66 9.32 -31.30
N TRP A 336 -7.64 10.39 -32.10
CA TRP A 336 -6.45 11.14 -32.49
C TRP A 336 -5.98 12.14 -31.42
N GLN A 337 -6.82 12.48 -30.43
CA GLN A 337 -6.49 13.39 -29.32
C GLN A 337 -6.10 12.64 -28.03
N ARG A 338 -6.28 11.30 -28.00
CA ARG A 338 -6.02 10.47 -26.81
C ARG A 338 -4.53 10.20 -26.54
N GLY A 339 -3.67 10.44 -27.53
CA GLY A 339 -2.24 10.15 -27.47
C GLY A 339 -1.44 11.33 -27.00
#